data_AF-A0A6I1HH89-F1
#
_entry.id   AF-A0A6I1HH89-F1
#
_cell.length_a   1.000
_cell.length_b   1.000
_cell.length_c   1.000
_cell.angle_alpha   90.00
_cell.angle_beta   90.00
_cell.angle_gamma   90.00
#
_symmetry.space_group_name_H-M   'P 1'
#
loop_
_entity.id
_entity.type
_entity.pdbx_description
1 polymer ?
#
loop_
_entity_poly.entity_id
_entity_poly.type
_entity_poly.pdbx_seq_one_letter_code
_entity_poly.pdbx_strand_id
1 'polypeptide(L)'
;MPTGARKNSIFMVVSLVPDVCKTPMGSSMVPVPYPIVGDLGNSVEVARNVRFNGNPVFLLNDSVVTTVTGNEAGTGGGMKSGVNKGKVRATSSSQSVRVEKKFVVRHGDECEMNLAS
;
A
#
# COMPACT_ATOMS: atom_id res chain seq x y z
N MET A 1 20.55 9.69 1.39
CA MET A 1 20.33 8.24 1.59
C MET A 1 18.85 8.01 1.86
N PRO A 2 18.18 7.06 1.19
CA PRO A 2 16.76 6.80 1.39
C PRO A 2 16.48 6.20 2.77
N THR A 3 15.39 6.61 3.40
CA THR A 3 14.97 6.13 4.73
C THR A 3 14.24 4.80 4.62
N GLY A 4 14.56 3.82 5.47
CA GLY A 4 13.89 2.51 5.50
C GLY A 4 12.44 2.60 5.99
N ALA A 5 11.53 1.98 5.25
CA ALA A 5 10.11 1.89 5.58
C ALA A 5 9.88 0.94 6.75
N ARG A 6 8.88 1.26 7.56
CA ARG A 6 8.57 0.55 8.82
C ARG A 6 7.11 0.77 9.20
N LYS A 7 6.56 -0.10 10.04
CA LYS A 7 5.20 -0.01 10.56
C LYS A 7 5.03 1.23 11.43
N ASN A 8 4.70 2.35 10.82
CA ASN A 8 4.59 3.65 11.48
C ASN A 8 3.79 4.62 10.60
N SER A 9 2.88 5.39 11.20
CA SER A 9 1.96 6.28 10.46
C SER A 9 2.57 7.54 9.87
N ILE A 10 3.87 7.77 10.07
CA ILE A 10 4.63 8.79 9.32
C ILE A 10 4.92 8.29 7.89
N PHE A 11 4.95 6.98 7.67
CA PHE A 11 5.13 6.42 6.33
C PHE A 11 3.77 6.14 5.68
N MET A 12 3.58 6.73 4.52
CA MET A 12 2.37 6.55 3.72
C MET A 12 2.76 6.07 2.32
N VAL A 13 1.90 5.24 1.73
CA VAL A 13 1.89 4.99 0.29
C VAL A 13 0.87 5.94 -0.33
N VAL A 14 1.30 6.67 -1.35
CA VAL A 14 0.47 7.65 -2.05
C VAL A 14 0.36 7.26 -3.52
N SER A 15 -0.83 7.42 -4.09
CA SER A 15 -1.08 7.11 -5.49
C SER A 15 -0.32 8.05 -6.42
N LEU A 16 0.52 7.51 -7.31
CA LEU A 16 1.15 8.26 -8.41
C LEU A 16 0.17 8.50 -9.57
N VAL A 17 -0.79 7.60 -9.73
CA VAL A 17 -1.85 7.62 -10.75
C VAL A 17 -3.17 7.33 -10.03
N PRO A 18 -4.27 8.03 -10.37
CA PRO A 18 -5.55 7.81 -9.70
C PRO A 18 -6.07 6.37 -9.88
N ASP A 19 -6.72 5.85 -8.84
CA ASP A 19 -7.46 4.60 -8.89
C ASP A 19 -8.85 4.85 -9.46
N VAL A 20 -9.12 4.36 -10.67
CA VAL A 20 -10.42 4.55 -11.31
C VAL A 20 -11.37 3.47 -10.81
N CYS A 21 -12.34 3.84 -9.98
CA CYS A 21 -13.34 2.92 -9.43
C CYS A 21 -14.73 3.11 -10.04
N LYS A 22 -15.47 2.01 -10.14
CA LYS A 22 -16.89 2.02 -10.49
C LYS A 22 -17.68 2.61 -9.31
N THR A 23 -18.30 3.75 -9.53
CA THR A 23 -19.00 4.55 -8.52
C THR A 23 -20.48 4.64 -8.85
N PRO A 24 -21.39 4.40 -7.89
CA PRO A 24 -22.82 4.52 -8.10
C PRO A 24 -23.21 5.98 -8.34
N MET A 25 -23.88 6.23 -9.47
CA MET A 25 -24.51 7.50 -9.82
C MET A 25 -25.92 7.22 -10.32
N GLY A 26 -26.91 7.43 -9.46
CA GLY A 26 -28.29 7.02 -9.72
C GLY A 26 -28.40 5.51 -9.91
N SER A 27 -28.96 5.07 -11.04
CA SER A 27 -29.08 3.65 -11.41
C SER A 27 -27.85 3.09 -12.14
N SER A 28 -26.82 3.89 -12.37
CA SER A 28 -25.64 3.52 -13.18
C SER A 28 -24.36 3.43 -12.35
N MET A 29 -23.39 2.64 -12.83
CA MET A 29 -22.03 2.59 -12.29
C MET A 29 -21.08 3.29 -13.26
N VAL A 30 -20.42 4.36 -12.80
CA VAL A 30 -19.58 5.22 -13.64
C VAL A 30 -18.12 5.17 -13.17
N PRO A 31 -17.13 5.10 -14.09
CA PRO A 31 -15.72 5.22 -13.72
C PRO A 31 -15.40 6.61 -13.15
N VAL A 32 -14.91 6.66 -11.92
CA VAL A 32 -14.47 7.89 -11.25
C VAL A 32 -13.03 7.70 -10.74
N PRO A 33 -12.11 8.63 -11.03
CA PRO A 33 -10.74 8.58 -10.49
C PRO A 33 -10.70 9.02 -9.02
N TYR A 34 -10.07 8.22 -8.17
CA TYR A 34 -9.85 8.51 -6.75
C TYR A 34 -8.36 8.62 -6.42
N PRO A 35 -7.93 9.66 -5.68
CA PRO A 35 -6.64 9.63 -5.01
C PRO A 35 -6.74 8.65 -3.83
N ILE A 36 -5.84 7.66 -3.79
CA ILE A 36 -5.82 6.67 -2.71
C ILE A 36 -4.51 6.73 -1.93
N VAL A 37 -4.62 6.48 -0.63
CA VAL A 37 -3.47 6.42 0.28
C VAL A 37 -3.54 5.20 1.18
N GLY A 38 -2.38 4.64 1.51
CA GLY A 38 -2.23 3.55 2.48
C GLY A 38 -1.32 3.96 3.64
N ASP A 39 -1.77 3.75 4.87
CA ASP A 39 -0.98 4.04 6.08
C ASP A 39 -0.15 2.80 6.48
N LEU A 40 1.19 2.91 6.50
CA LEU A 40 2.06 1.81 6.93
C LEU A 40 1.91 1.48 8.43
N GLY A 41 1.32 2.35 9.25
CA GLY A 41 0.91 2.03 10.62
C GLY A 41 -0.01 0.81 10.69
N ASN A 42 -0.80 0.56 9.64
CA ASN A 42 -1.69 -0.59 9.53
C ASN A 42 -1.03 -1.84 8.93
N SER A 43 0.30 -1.83 8.78
CA SER A 43 1.00 -2.96 8.15
C SER A 43 0.92 -4.24 8.99
N VAL A 44 0.77 -5.36 8.29
CA VAL A 44 0.89 -6.72 8.81
C VAL A 44 2.05 -7.44 8.12
N GLU A 45 2.43 -8.61 8.64
CA GLU A 45 3.52 -9.41 8.06
C GLU A 45 4.84 -8.64 7.95
N VAL A 46 5.11 -7.83 8.97
CA VAL A 46 6.33 -7.03 9.14
C VAL A 46 7.43 -7.84 9.82
N ALA A 47 8.67 -7.34 9.78
CA ALA A 47 9.81 -7.99 10.43
C ALA A 47 9.54 -8.32 11.90
N ARG A 48 9.93 -9.51 12.34
CA ARG A 48 9.63 -10.01 13.69
C ARG A 48 10.59 -9.48 14.75
N ASN A 49 11.87 -9.42 14.39
CA ASN A 49 12.97 -9.19 15.34
C ASN A 49 13.66 -7.85 15.11
N VAL A 50 13.72 -7.39 13.85
CA VAL A 50 14.44 -6.17 13.49
C VAL A 50 13.49 -4.97 13.49
N ARG A 51 13.96 -3.86 14.09
CA ARG A 51 13.23 -2.60 14.18
C ARG A 51 14.08 -1.45 13.66
N PHE A 52 13.47 -0.52 12.95
CA PHE A 52 14.04 0.79 12.65
C PHE A 52 13.38 1.81 13.56
N ASN A 53 14.16 2.56 14.33
CA ASN A 53 13.66 3.58 15.26
C ASN A 53 12.47 3.06 16.11
N GLY A 54 12.64 1.89 16.72
CA GLY A 54 11.63 1.25 17.57
C GLY A 54 10.46 0.57 16.87
N ASN A 55 10.33 0.67 15.53
CA ASN A 55 9.18 0.12 14.80
C ASN A 55 9.60 -1.04 13.87
N PRO A 56 8.78 -2.10 13.73
CA PRO A 56 9.06 -3.22 12.84
C PRO A 56 9.31 -2.79 11.38
N VAL A 57 10.32 -3.38 10.76
CA VAL A 57 10.71 -3.06 9.37
C VAL A 57 9.65 -3.57 8.37
N PHE A 58 9.35 -2.78 7.34
CA PHE A 58 8.49 -3.18 6.23
C PHE A 58 9.34 -3.89 5.15
N LEU A 59 8.96 -5.11 4.81
CA LEU A 59 9.76 -6.03 3.99
C LEU A 59 9.09 -6.26 2.63
N LEU A 60 9.91 -6.37 1.58
CA LEU A 60 9.44 -6.76 0.26
C LEU A 60 8.88 -8.19 0.30
N ASN A 61 7.79 -8.44 -0.44
CA ASN A 61 7.07 -9.70 -0.60
C ASN A 61 6.33 -10.25 0.62
N ASP A 62 6.65 -9.79 1.83
CA ASP A 62 5.95 -10.23 3.05
C ASP A 62 5.01 -9.14 3.55
N SER A 63 5.49 -7.91 3.72
CA SER A 63 4.69 -6.89 4.38
C SER A 63 3.55 -6.35 3.52
N VAL A 64 2.40 -6.17 4.16
CA VAL A 64 1.16 -5.74 3.52
C VAL A 64 0.56 -4.59 4.32
N VAL A 65 0.19 -3.51 3.64
CA VAL A 65 -0.78 -2.56 4.22
C VAL A 65 -2.18 -3.11 3.94
N THR A 66 -2.97 -3.25 5.00
CA THR A 66 -4.23 -3.98 4.95
C THR A 66 -5.33 -3.28 4.15
N THR A 67 -5.28 -1.95 4.08
CA THR A 67 -6.33 -1.15 3.44
C THR A 67 -5.79 0.17 2.89
N VAL A 68 -6.37 0.62 1.78
CA VAL A 68 -6.27 1.98 1.26
C VAL A 68 -7.52 2.77 1.62
N THR A 69 -7.38 4.09 1.68
CA THR A 69 -8.46 5.05 1.90
C THR A 69 -8.56 6.01 0.72
N GLY A 70 -9.72 6.65 0.55
CA GLY A 70 -10.00 7.63 -0.50
C GLY A 70 -10.86 7.11 -1.66
N ASN A 71 -11.11 5.79 -1.76
CA ASN A 71 -11.98 5.18 -2.77
C ASN A 71 -13.27 4.56 -2.20
N GLU A 72 -13.72 5.00 -1.03
CA GLU A 72 -14.85 4.41 -0.32
C GLU A 72 -16.19 4.55 -1.06
N ALA A 73 -16.35 5.63 -1.82
CA ALA A 73 -17.51 5.86 -2.67
C ALA A 73 -17.55 4.94 -3.90
N GLY A 74 -16.40 4.40 -4.32
CA GLY A 74 -16.28 3.47 -5.44
C GLY A 74 -16.72 2.05 -5.09
N THR A 75 -17.98 1.86 -4.71
CA THR A 75 -18.50 0.57 -4.20
C THR A 75 -18.45 -0.58 -5.21
N GLY A 76 -18.34 -0.29 -6.50
CA GLY A 76 -18.12 -1.29 -7.54
C GLY A 76 -16.65 -1.68 -7.75
N GLY A 77 -15.75 -1.12 -6.94
CA GLY A 77 -14.32 -1.40 -6.95
C GLY A 77 -13.56 -0.78 -8.12
N GLY A 78 -12.23 -0.91 -8.08
CA GLY A 78 -11.34 -0.47 -9.14
C GLY A 78 -11.69 -1.13 -10.48
N MET A 79 -11.60 -0.40 -11.58
CA MET A 79 -11.89 -0.91 -12.91
C MET A 79 -11.03 -2.12 -13.28
N LYS A 80 -9.78 -2.15 -12.77
CA LYS A 80 -8.86 -3.29 -12.95
C LYS A 80 -8.93 -4.29 -11.80
N SER A 81 -8.94 -3.83 -10.55
CA SER A 81 -8.86 -4.71 -9.38
C SER A 81 -10.19 -5.35 -8.98
N GLY A 82 -11.32 -4.70 -9.29
CA GLY A 82 -12.65 -5.05 -8.77
C GLY A 82 -12.81 -4.80 -7.27
N VAL A 83 -11.85 -4.13 -6.62
CA VAL A 83 -11.76 -4.01 -5.17
C VAL A 83 -11.86 -2.54 -4.77
N ASN A 84 -12.48 -2.26 -3.63
CA ASN A 84 -12.39 -0.98 -2.94
C ASN A 84 -11.75 -1.20 -1.57
N LYS A 85 -11.07 -0.19 -1.02
CA LYS A 85 -10.35 -0.30 0.26
C LYS A 85 -9.34 -1.46 0.33
N GLY A 86 -8.76 -1.84 -0.80
CA GLY A 86 -7.88 -3.01 -0.95
C GLY A 86 -6.51 -2.86 -0.31
N LYS A 87 -5.67 -3.89 -0.48
CA LYS A 87 -4.33 -3.97 0.11
C LYS A 87 -3.28 -3.18 -0.69
N VAL A 88 -2.14 -2.95 -0.06
CA VAL A 88 -0.92 -2.42 -0.74
C VAL A 88 0.25 -3.35 -0.49
N ARG A 89 1.05 -3.60 -1.53
CA ARG A 89 2.32 -4.32 -1.47
C ARG A 89 3.42 -3.54 -2.18
N ALA A 90 4.62 -3.56 -1.63
CA ALA A 90 5.79 -3.01 -2.30
C ALA A 90 6.17 -3.90 -3.50
N THR A 91 6.56 -3.27 -4.61
CA THR A 91 7.05 -3.95 -5.81
C THR A 91 8.54 -3.73 -6.05
N SER A 92 9.13 -2.72 -5.40
CA SER A 92 10.56 -2.47 -5.43
C SER A 92 11.13 -2.33 -4.01
N SER A 93 12.46 -2.41 -3.90
CA SER A 93 13.16 -2.42 -2.62
C SER A 93 14.65 -2.09 -2.80
N SER A 94 15.39 -2.09 -1.69
CA SER A 94 16.86 -2.09 -1.72
C SER A 94 17.42 -3.28 -2.49
N GLN A 95 18.50 -3.05 -3.26
CA GLN A 95 19.17 -4.11 -4.03
C GLN A 95 20.22 -4.88 -3.22
N SER A 96 20.59 -4.39 -2.04
CA SER A 96 21.69 -4.96 -1.24
C SER A 96 21.34 -5.15 0.23
N VAL A 97 20.43 -4.36 0.78
CA VAL A 97 20.11 -4.41 2.21
C VAL A 97 18.96 -5.37 2.45
N ARG A 98 19.20 -6.37 3.30
CA ARG A 98 18.20 -7.36 3.69
C ARG A 98 18.00 -7.38 5.21
N VAL A 99 16.77 -7.65 5.61
CA VAL A 99 16.34 -7.93 6.97
C VAL A 99 15.56 -9.23 6.93
N GLU A 100 15.88 -10.18 7.82
CA GLU A 100 15.19 -11.47 7.88
C GLU A 100 15.16 -12.20 6.52
N LYS A 101 16.27 -12.09 5.76
CA LYS A 101 16.46 -12.64 4.40
C LYS A 101 15.60 -11.98 3.30
N LYS A 102 14.83 -10.95 3.63
CA LYS A 102 13.99 -10.17 2.71
C LYS A 102 14.61 -8.81 2.44
N PHE A 103 14.42 -8.29 1.23
CA PHE A 103 14.90 -6.95 0.92
C PHE A 103 14.07 -5.87 1.64
N VAL A 104 14.76 -4.84 2.10
CA VAL A 104 14.15 -3.73 2.83
C VAL A 104 13.51 -2.74 1.85
N VAL A 105 12.26 -2.38 2.10
CA VAL A 105 11.56 -1.31 1.36
C VAL A 105 11.97 0.05 1.94
N ARG A 106 12.10 1.04 1.08
CA ARG A 106 12.58 2.37 1.42
C ARG A 106 11.61 3.44 0.94
N HIS A 107 11.77 4.65 1.43
CA HIS A 107 11.10 5.81 0.85
C HIS A 107 11.48 5.95 -0.63
N GLY A 108 10.47 6.10 -1.48
CA GLY A 108 10.60 6.18 -2.93
C GLY A 108 10.55 4.84 -3.68
N ASP A 109 10.53 3.72 -2.97
CA ASP A 109 10.27 2.42 -3.60
C ASP A 109 8.78 2.31 -3.97
N GLU A 110 8.50 1.85 -5.18
CA GLU A 110 7.17 1.68 -5.77
C GLU A 110 6.33 0.59 -5.07
N CYS A 111 5.01 0.77 -5.15
CA CYS A 111 4.01 -0.13 -4.60
C CYS A 111 2.87 -0.34 -5.59
N GLU A 112 2.27 -1.53 -5.55
CA GLU A 112 0.96 -1.79 -6.11
C GLU A 112 -0.12 -1.52 -5.06
N MET A 113 -1.12 -0.74 -5.44
CA MET A 113 -2.19 -0.29 -4.55
C MET A 113 -3.55 -0.86 -4.95
N ASN A 114 -4.47 -0.93 -3.98
CA ASN A 114 -5.84 -1.41 -4.14
C ASN A 114 -5.91 -2.84 -4.72
N LEU A 115 -5.04 -3.71 -4.20
CA LEU A 115 -4.99 -5.13 -4.54
C LEU A 115 -6.12 -5.89 -3.84
N ALA A 116 -6.58 -6.95 -4.50
CA ALA A 116 -7.48 -7.93 -3.89
C ALA A 116 -6.83 -8.58 -2.65
N SER A 117 -7.70 -8.96 -1.72
CA SER A 117 -7.33 -9.61 -0.46
C SER A 117 -6.68 -10.96 -0.67
#